data_AF-A0A267DTN5-F1
#
_entry.id   AF-A0A267DTN5-F1
#
_cell.length_a   1.000
_cell.length_b   1.000
_cell.length_c   1.000
_cell.angle_alpha   90.00
_cell.angle_beta   90.00
_cell.angle_gamma   90.00
#
_symmetry.space_group_name_H-M   'P 1'
#
loop_
_entity.id
_entity.type
_entity.pdbx_description
1 polymer ?
#
loop_
_entity_poly.entity_id
_entity_poly.type
_entity_poly.pdbx_seq_one_letter_code
_entity_poly.pdbx_strand_id
1 'polypeptide(L)'
;MRFALLLLVLGAVTLSADAIQCYTCTTCSEKFYTSQNSISSGCTYCAKYKYYGTTTVNRVCASLCIEGRDSAGNYIYCCSRDRCNSGERLRSLFWLLLLPAAAMAVISCRL
;
A
#
# COMPACT_ATOMS: atom_id res chain seq x y z
N MET A 1 16.90 -13.55 41.24
CA MET A 1 15.47 -13.79 40.92
C MET A 1 14.70 -12.54 40.50
N ARG A 2 15.03 -11.33 40.98
CA ARG A 2 14.34 -10.08 40.57
C ARG A 2 14.56 -9.66 39.11
N PHE A 3 15.73 -9.97 38.53
CA PHE A 3 16.05 -9.67 37.12
C PHE A 3 15.31 -10.55 36.10
N ALA A 4 14.93 -11.77 36.48
CA ALA A 4 14.19 -12.68 35.59
C ALA A 4 12.74 -12.22 35.37
N LEU A 5 12.14 -11.55 36.36
CA LEU A 5 10.79 -10.98 36.27
C LEU A 5 10.74 -9.74 35.37
N LEU A 6 11.80 -8.94 35.31
CA LEU A 6 11.88 -7.75 34.44
C LEU A 6 11.96 -8.11 32.94
N LEU A 7 12.61 -9.24 32.61
CA LEU A 7 12.72 -9.71 31.22
C LEU A 7 11.41 -10.30 30.68
N LEU A 8 10.55 -10.83 31.55
CA LEU A 8 9.20 -11.31 31.18
C LEU A 8 8.23 -10.15 30.87
N VAL A 9 8.43 -8.97 31.48
CA VAL A 9 7.60 -7.79 31.22
C VAL A 9 8.01 -7.07 29.92
N LEU A 10 9.28 -7.15 29.51
CA LEU A 10 9.76 -6.57 28.25
C LEU A 10 9.44 -7.42 26.99
N GLY A 11 9.04 -8.68 27.15
CA GLY A 11 8.66 -9.57 26.04
C GLY A 11 7.27 -9.31 25.46
N ALA A 12 6.48 -8.44 26.09
CA ALA A 12 5.13 -8.07 25.67
C ALA A 12 5.09 -6.73 24.93
N VAL A 13 6.17 -6.33 24.23
CA VAL A 13 6.07 -5.32 23.18
C VAL A 13 5.26 -5.96 22.07
N THR A 14 3.96 -5.78 22.18
CA THR A 14 2.97 -6.21 21.22
C THR A 14 3.44 -5.78 19.84
N LEU A 15 3.59 -6.74 18.93
CA LEU A 15 3.54 -6.50 17.50
C LEU A 15 2.13 -5.98 17.19
N SER A 16 1.87 -4.74 17.58
CA SER A 16 0.71 -3.99 17.15
C SER A 16 0.99 -3.70 15.68
N ALA A 17 0.60 -4.62 14.81
CA ALA A 17 0.43 -4.27 13.41
C ALA A 17 -0.63 -3.17 13.42
N ASP A 18 -0.19 -1.92 13.23
CA ASP A 18 -1.10 -0.77 13.17
C ASP A 18 -2.18 -1.12 12.16
N ALA A 19 -3.41 -1.26 12.64
CA ALA A 19 -4.52 -1.62 11.81
C ALA A 19 -4.83 -0.43 10.89
N ILE A 20 -4.63 -0.62 9.59
CA ILE A 20 -4.82 0.44 8.61
C ILE A 20 -6.30 0.61 8.25
N GLN A 21 -6.62 1.78 7.70
CA GLN A 21 -7.90 2.09 7.10
C GLN A 21 -7.85 1.89 5.58
N CYS A 22 -8.85 1.25 5.00
CA CYS A 22 -8.94 1.00 3.57
C CYS A 22 -10.25 1.55 3.00
N TYR A 23 -10.23 1.94 1.73
CA TYR A 23 -11.48 2.13 0.99
C TYR A 23 -12.11 0.78 0.69
N THR A 24 -13.43 0.73 0.74
CA THR A 24 -14.24 -0.44 0.44
C THR A 24 -15.35 -0.08 -0.53
N CYS A 25 -15.53 -0.90 -1.56
CA CYS A 25 -16.62 -0.77 -2.52
C CYS A 25 -16.81 -2.10 -3.26
N THR A 26 -18.01 -2.34 -3.75
CA THR A 26 -18.31 -3.43 -4.70
C THR A 26 -18.75 -2.82 -6.02
N THR A 27 -18.19 -3.28 -7.13
CA THR A 27 -18.55 -2.87 -8.49
C THR A 27 -18.54 -1.34 -8.66
N CYS A 28 -17.52 -0.66 -8.15
CA CYS A 28 -17.41 0.79 -8.27
C CYS A 28 -16.47 1.20 -9.42
N SER A 29 -16.45 2.47 -9.79
CA SER A 29 -15.58 2.94 -10.86
C SER A 29 -14.10 2.74 -10.50
N GLU A 30 -13.31 2.39 -11.52
CA GLU A 30 -11.86 2.37 -11.43
C GLU A 30 -11.34 3.77 -11.06
N LYS A 31 -11.92 4.82 -11.65
CA LYS A 31 -11.69 6.20 -11.22
C LYS A 31 -12.20 6.37 -9.80
N PHE A 32 -11.41 7.01 -8.96
CA PHE A 32 -11.76 7.17 -7.56
C PHE A 32 -12.83 8.26 -7.38
N TYR A 33 -13.98 7.86 -6.85
CA TYR A 33 -15.03 8.78 -6.40
C TYR A 33 -15.36 8.49 -4.94
N THR A 34 -15.14 9.47 -4.06
CA THR A 34 -15.40 9.32 -2.62
C THR A 34 -16.84 8.88 -2.33
N SER A 35 -17.82 9.33 -3.14
CA SER A 35 -19.23 8.97 -3.00
C SER A 35 -19.55 7.49 -3.22
N GLN A 36 -18.66 6.73 -3.87
CA GLN A 36 -18.82 5.30 -4.14
C GLN A 36 -18.06 4.41 -3.16
N ASN A 37 -17.39 4.99 -2.16
CA ASN A 37 -16.47 4.27 -1.29
C ASN A 37 -16.80 4.51 0.18
N SER A 38 -16.84 3.42 0.94
CA SER A 38 -16.87 3.46 2.40
C SER A 38 -15.47 3.24 2.95
N ILE A 39 -15.23 3.63 4.20
CA ILE A 39 -13.96 3.40 4.89
C ILE A 39 -14.16 2.27 5.88
N SER A 40 -13.26 1.31 5.87
CA SER A 40 -13.19 0.21 6.84
C SER A 40 -11.83 0.23 7.52
N SER A 41 -11.80 -0.03 8.83
CA SER A 41 -10.59 -0.08 9.67
C SER A 41 -10.38 -1.51 10.19
N GLY A 42 -9.22 -1.77 10.80
CA GLY A 42 -8.94 -3.09 11.38
C GLY A 42 -8.20 -4.05 10.44
N CYS A 43 -7.68 -3.57 9.30
CA CYS A 43 -7.09 -4.42 8.28
C CYS A 43 -5.57 -4.36 8.27
N THR A 44 -4.95 -5.38 7.69
CA THR A 44 -3.50 -5.43 7.48
C THR A 44 -3.13 -4.92 6.08
N TYR A 45 -4.02 -5.13 5.11
CA TYR A 45 -3.83 -4.75 3.71
C TYR A 45 -5.10 -4.13 3.13
N CYS A 46 -4.91 -3.19 2.21
CA CYS A 46 -5.92 -2.73 1.29
C CYS A 46 -5.72 -3.41 -0.06
N ALA A 47 -6.80 -3.95 -0.61
CA ALA A 47 -6.80 -4.57 -1.93
C ALA A 47 -7.63 -3.76 -2.94
N LYS A 48 -7.24 -3.80 -4.21
CA LYS A 48 -8.03 -3.34 -5.35
C LYS A 48 -8.08 -4.44 -6.41
N TYR A 49 -9.26 -4.98 -6.66
CA TYR A 49 -9.53 -5.97 -7.70
C TYR A 49 -10.01 -5.25 -8.95
N LYS A 50 -9.29 -5.40 -10.06
CA LYS A 50 -9.62 -4.83 -11.36
C LYS A 50 -10.03 -5.94 -12.31
N TYR A 51 -11.23 -5.80 -12.87
CA TYR A 51 -11.78 -6.77 -13.82
C TYR A 51 -11.34 -6.43 -15.24
N TYR A 52 -10.77 -7.42 -15.93
CA TYR A 52 -10.26 -7.23 -17.29
C TYR A 52 -11.38 -6.82 -18.25
N GLY A 53 -11.07 -5.89 -19.17
CA GLY A 53 -12.04 -5.40 -20.16
C GLY A 53 -13.13 -4.48 -19.58
N THR A 54 -13.07 -4.12 -18.30
CA THR A 54 -14.05 -3.23 -17.66
C THR A 54 -13.38 -2.02 -17.02
N THR A 55 -14.19 -1.01 -16.69
CA THR A 55 -13.77 0.17 -15.90
C THR A 55 -14.23 0.07 -14.44
N THR A 56 -14.40 -1.16 -13.97
CA THR A 56 -14.99 -1.48 -12.68
C THR A 56 -13.96 -2.16 -11.77
N VAL A 57 -14.01 -1.82 -10.48
CA VAL A 57 -13.14 -2.40 -9.46
C VAL A 57 -13.90 -2.72 -8.18
N ASN A 58 -13.36 -3.65 -7.40
CA ASN A 58 -13.69 -3.80 -5.99
C ASN A 58 -12.53 -3.31 -5.15
N ARG A 59 -12.84 -2.62 -4.05
CA ARG A 59 -11.85 -2.20 -3.05
C ARG A 59 -12.18 -2.92 -1.75
N VAL A 60 -11.18 -3.52 -1.13
CA VAL A 60 -11.38 -4.44 0.01
C VAL A 60 -10.38 -4.14 1.11
N CYS A 61 -10.85 -4.27 2.34
CA CYS A 61 -10.08 -4.25 3.57
C CYS A 61 -9.81 -5.71 3.96
N ALA A 62 -8.55 -6.14 3.93
CA ALA A 62 -8.19 -7.56 4.01
C ALA A 62 -7.11 -7.83 5.07
N SER A 63 -7.17 -9.01 5.69
CA SER A 63 -6.12 -9.53 6.58
C SER A 63 -4.95 -10.14 5.81
N LEU A 64 -5.22 -10.68 4.62
CA LEU A 64 -4.24 -11.23 3.69
C LEU A 64 -4.52 -10.70 2.28
N CYS A 65 -3.45 -10.38 1.53
CA CYS A 65 -3.57 -9.93 0.15
C CYS A 65 -2.39 -10.46 -0.66
N ILE A 66 -2.69 -11.14 -1.78
CA ILE A 66 -1.68 -11.65 -2.73
C ILE A 66 -1.87 -10.90 -4.04
N GLU A 67 -0.89 -10.08 -4.38
CA GLU A 67 -0.88 -9.34 -5.63
C GLU A 67 -0.62 -10.29 -6.81
N GLY A 68 -1.39 -10.15 -7.89
CA GLY A 68 -1.27 -11.05 -9.02
C GLY A 68 -2.30 -10.80 -10.11
N ARG A 69 -2.13 -11.52 -11.23
CA ARG A 69 -3.05 -11.51 -12.36
C ARG A 69 -3.49 -12.94 -12.65
N ASP A 70 -4.79 -13.14 -12.84
CA ASP A 70 -5.33 -14.45 -13.22
C ASP A 70 -5.25 -14.70 -14.74
N SER A 71 -5.63 -15.91 -15.16
CA SER A 71 -5.63 -16.31 -16.58
C SER A 71 -6.65 -15.54 -17.44
N ALA A 72 -7.68 -14.94 -16.82
CA ALA A 72 -8.65 -14.09 -17.49
C ALA A 72 -8.18 -12.63 -17.59
N GLY A 73 -7.01 -12.30 -17.02
CA GLY A 73 -6.42 -10.98 -17.05
C GLY A 73 -6.90 -10.05 -15.92
N ASN A 74 -7.74 -10.53 -14.99
CA ASN A 74 -8.11 -9.75 -13.81
C ASN A 74 -6.89 -9.58 -12.91
N TYR A 75 -6.79 -8.43 -12.26
CA TYR A 75 -5.61 -8.07 -11.48
C TYR A 75 -5.98 -7.62 -10.07
N ILE A 76 -5.22 -8.11 -9.08
CA ILE A 76 -5.33 -7.73 -7.68
C ILE A 76 -4.10 -6.91 -7.33
N TYR A 77 -4.32 -5.67 -6.87
CA TYR A 77 -3.30 -4.83 -6.28
C TYR A 77 -3.39 -4.85 -4.75
N CYS A 78 -2.25 -4.94 -4.07
CA CYS A 78 -2.17 -4.97 -2.61
C CYS A 78 -1.29 -3.84 -2.08
N CYS A 79 -1.69 -3.22 -0.98
CA CYS A 79 -0.88 -2.22 -0.28
C CYS A 79 -1.19 -2.18 1.22
N SER A 80 -0.25 -1.70 2.04
CA SER A 80 -0.32 -1.77 3.51
C SER A 80 -0.19 -0.40 4.18
N ARG A 81 -0.80 0.64 3.59
CA ARG A 81 -0.84 2.01 4.15
C ARG A 81 -2.28 2.50 4.18
N ASP A 82 -2.57 3.44 5.08
CA ASP A 82 -3.89 4.06 5.13
C ASP A 82 -4.35 4.54 3.75
N ARG A 83 -5.51 4.05 3.34
CA ARG A 83 -6.28 4.50 2.18
C ARG A 83 -5.52 4.42 0.86
N CYS A 84 -4.53 3.52 0.79
CA CYS A 84 -3.63 3.37 -0.35
C CYS A 84 -4.29 2.77 -1.60
N ASN A 85 -5.49 2.20 -1.47
CA ASN A 85 -6.26 1.63 -2.59
C ASN A 85 -7.22 2.63 -3.26
N SER A 86 -7.03 3.94 -3.06
CA SER A 86 -7.82 4.99 -3.75
C SER A 86 -7.59 5.00 -5.25
N GLY A 87 -6.34 5.10 -5.72
CA GLY A 87 -6.01 5.35 -7.13
C GLY A 87 -5.25 4.24 -7.85
N GLU A 88 -5.00 4.45 -9.15
CA GLU A 88 -3.93 3.79 -9.89
C GLU A 88 -2.59 4.31 -9.34
N ARG A 89 -1.65 3.43 -9.01
CA ARG A 89 -0.32 3.84 -8.57
C ARG A 89 0.32 4.57 -9.74
N LEU A 90 0.56 5.88 -9.63
CA LEU A 90 1.58 6.53 -10.45
C LEU A 90 2.86 5.74 -10.19
N ARG A 91 3.29 4.97 -11.19
CA ARG A 91 4.50 4.16 -11.13
C ARG A 91 5.60 5.08 -10.65
N SER A 92 6.01 4.89 -9.40
CA SER A 92 6.77 5.87 -8.64
C SER A 92 8.00 6.28 -9.46
N LEU A 93 7.97 7.48 -10.05
CA LEU A 93 9.09 8.07 -10.79
C LEU A 93 10.23 8.47 -9.84
N PHE A 94 10.27 7.92 -8.63
CA PHE A 94 11.27 8.17 -7.61
C PHE A 94 12.70 7.88 -8.12
N TRP A 95 12.84 6.99 -9.10
CA TRP A 95 14.11 6.73 -9.80
C TRP A 95 14.60 7.94 -10.62
N LEU A 96 13.71 8.82 -11.09
CA LEU A 96 14.10 10.06 -11.79
C LEU A 96 14.67 11.13 -10.85
N LEU A 97 14.39 11.05 -9.54
CA LEU A 97 14.93 11.99 -8.54
C LEU A 97 16.38 11.69 -8.15
N LEU A 98 16.94 10.55 -8.57
CA LEU A 98 18.34 10.17 -8.29
C LEU A 98 19.34 10.66 -9.36
N LEU A 99 18.85 11.24 -10.46
CA LEU A 99 19.70 11.70 -11.57
C LEU A 99 20.44 13.05 -11.37
N PRO A 100 20.05 14.01 -10.50
CA PRO A 100 20.78 15.28 -10.43
C PRO A 100 22.08 15.24 -9.60
N ALA A 101 22.38 14.17 -8.85
CA ALA A 101 23.55 14.16 -7.97
C ALA A 101 24.88 13.92 -8.69
N ALA A 102 24.88 13.39 -9.92
CA ALA A 102 26.11 13.11 -10.68
C ALA A 102 26.60 14.28 -11.56
N ALA A 103 25.77 15.31 -11.79
CA ALA A 103 26.13 16.41 -12.69
C ALA A 103 26.92 17.55 -12.02
N MET A 104 26.96 17.61 -10.68
CA MET A 104 27.62 18.71 -9.94
C MET A 104 29.10 18.46 -9.63
N ALA A 105 29.67 17.29 -9.97
CA ALA A 105 31.07 16.97 -9.67
C ALA A 105 32.06 17.30 -10.82
N VAL A 106 31.59 17.73 -11.99
CA VAL A 106 32.47 17.96 -13.16
C VAL A 106 32.93 19.43 -13.28
N ILE A 107 32.27 20.37 -12.59
CA ILE A 107 32.59 21.81 -12.69
C ILE A 107 33.69 22.22 -11.69
N SER A 108 33.86 21.51 -10.57
CA SER A 108 34.84 21.84 -9.53
C SER A 108 36.26 21.30 -9.77
N CYS A 109 36.51 20.58 -10.88
CA CYS A 109 37.87 20.18 -11.29
C CYS A 109 38.45 21.01 -12.44
N ARG A 110 37.80 22.12 -12.82
CA ARG A 110 38.31 23.04 -13.86
C ARG A 110 38.37 24.52 -13.43
N LEU A 111 38.61 24.77 -12.14
CA LEU A 111 39.20 26.03 -11.67
C LEU A 111 40.45 25.75 -10.86
#